data_AF-A0A6P0TV55-F1
#
_entry.id   AF-A0A6P0TV55-F1
#
_cell.length_a   1.000
_cell.length_b   1.000
_cell.length_c   1.000
_cell.angle_alpha   90.00
_cell.angle_beta   90.00
_cell.angle_gamma   90.00
#
_symmetry.space_group_name_H-M   'P 1'
#
loop_
_entity.id
_entity.type
_entity.pdbx_description
1 polymer ?
#
loop_
_entity_poly.entity_id
_entity_poly.type
_entity_poly.pdbx_seq_one_letter_code
_entity_poly.pdbx_strand_id
1 'polypeptide(L)'
;CFYSIGQLETALKIFQKALEISRLINNKEQRLDLVYRIGLVHYKIGENANALKYLELALELAKKIEDEAKVATIYNKKGENHYLLKDYSAALKCYSQALAIFRKRKDIVGIGKTINHISTIYNLTELSAKALEYSRKSLNIFQKLAQSAKDDKLTIKINESIALHNMGEAYFLISRPRQAKAFLELALEIRQKLWEDSLDQLALTVNNIPKIEKNYNSSHIYPHKMATYEQKEKDGFRRSIFAEYGKDLVKTLDLIEKVYQNIGQENQAKNYHQQAIEIREKVNSTSWLVTT
;
A
#
# COMPACT_ATOMS: atom_id res chain seq x y z
N CYS A 1 8.81 14.87 -0.97
CA CYS A 1 8.45 14.69 0.47
C CYS A 1 9.15 13.43 0.99
N PHE A 2 10.10 13.59 1.92
CA PHE A 2 11.01 12.53 2.38
C PHE A 2 10.34 11.21 2.82
N TYR A 3 9.11 11.27 3.34
CA TYR A 3 8.33 10.09 3.71
C TYR A 3 7.95 9.23 2.50
N SER A 4 7.45 9.85 1.44
CA SER A 4 6.99 9.15 0.23
C SER A 4 8.15 8.47 -0.50
N ILE A 5 9.35 9.06 -0.44
CA ILE A 5 10.53 8.59 -1.18
C ILE A 5 11.36 7.54 -0.42
N GLY A 6 10.88 7.08 0.74
CA GLY A 6 11.57 6.07 1.57
C GLY A 6 12.73 6.61 2.43
N GLN A 7 12.99 7.92 2.44
CA GLN A 7 13.97 8.55 3.34
C GLN A 7 13.36 8.79 4.72
N LEU A 8 13.05 7.68 5.40
CA LEU A 8 12.25 7.67 6.63
C LEU A 8 12.93 8.41 7.79
N GLU A 9 14.25 8.28 7.94
CA GLU A 9 15.00 9.01 8.99
C GLU A 9 15.01 10.52 8.77
N THR A 10 15.22 10.97 7.53
CA THR A 10 15.17 12.40 7.17
C THR A 10 13.77 12.95 7.39
N ALA A 11 12.74 12.20 6.98
CA ALA A 11 11.34 12.54 7.21
C ALA A 11 11.04 12.69 8.70
N LEU A 12 11.50 11.74 9.53
CA LEU A 12 11.32 11.78 10.98
C LEU A 12 11.93 13.04 11.60
N LYS A 13 13.18 13.35 11.26
CA LYS A 13 13.89 14.54 11.76
C LYS A 13 13.15 15.83 11.39
N ILE A 14 12.68 15.94 10.15
CA ILE A 14 11.94 17.12 9.68
C ILE A 14 10.59 17.23 10.38
N PHE A 15 9.83 16.14 10.49
CA PHE A 15 8.53 16.17 11.16
C PHE A 15 8.64 16.46 12.66
N GLN A 16 9.69 15.99 13.33
CA GLN A 16 9.95 16.33 14.74
C GLN A 16 10.24 17.81 14.93
N LYS A 17 11.11 18.40 14.10
CA LYS A 17 11.36 19.86 14.12
C LYS A 17 10.09 20.67 13.82
N ALA A 18 9.32 20.26 12.81
CA ALA A 18 8.06 20.90 12.48
C ALA A 18 7.03 20.77 13.63
N LEU A 19 7.04 19.65 14.36
CA LEU A 19 6.16 19.43 15.50
C LEU A 19 6.48 20.39 16.64
N GLU A 20 7.75 20.65 16.92
CA GLU A 20 8.19 21.66 17.90
C GLU A 20 7.68 23.06 17.54
N ILE A 21 7.83 23.47 16.27
CA ILE A 21 7.32 24.76 15.79
C ILE A 21 5.79 24.82 15.88
N SER A 22 5.09 23.76 15.49
CA SER A 22 3.62 23.70 15.54
C SER A 22 3.07 23.87 16.97
N ARG A 23 3.81 23.43 17.99
CA ARG A 23 3.46 23.61 19.40
C ARG A 23 3.55 25.09 19.81
N LEU A 24 4.50 25.85 19.26
CA LEU A 24 4.68 27.28 19.56
C LEU A 24 3.56 28.14 18.97
N ILE A 25 3.04 27.78 17.80
CA ILE A 25 1.99 28.54 17.09
C ILE A 25 0.56 28.06 17.39
N ASN A 26 0.39 27.10 18.31
CA ASN A 26 -0.90 26.53 18.74
C ASN A 26 -1.82 26.02 17.61
N ASN A 27 -1.25 25.60 16.47
CA ASN A 27 -2.03 25.06 15.36
C ASN A 27 -2.34 23.57 15.59
N LYS A 28 -3.55 23.30 16.10
CA LYS A 28 -4.00 21.94 16.46
C LYS A 28 -4.09 20.99 15.25
N GLU A 29 -4.51 21.49 14.09
CA GLU A 29 -4.64 20.67 12.88
C GLU A 29 -3.29 20.25 12.31
N GLN A 30 -2.36 21.20 12.23
CA GLN A 30 -1.00 20.91 11.76
C GLN A 30 -0.28 19.99 12.74
N ARG A 31 -0.46 20.19 14.05
CA ARG A 31 0.07 19.30 15.07
C ARG A 31 -0.45 17.87 14.89
N LEU A 32 -1.74 17.71 14.63
CA LEU A 32 -2.35 16.41 14.36
C LEU A 32 -1.73 15.74 13.12
N ASP A 33 -1.63 16.45 12.00
CA ASP A 33 -1.04 15.92 10.77
C ASP A 33 0.43 15.48 10.98
N LEU A 34 1.23 16.30 11.69
CA LEU A 34 2.62 15.97 12.00
C LEU A 34 2.76 14.74 12.91
N VAL A 35 1.95 14.66 13.98
CA VAL A 35 1.95 13.49 14.87
C VAL A 35 1.54 12.23 14.11
N TYR A 36 0.52 12.31 13.26
CA TYR A 36 0.09 11.20 12.43
C TYR A 36 1.20 10.76 11.46
N ARG A 37 1.87 11.71 10.78
CA ARG A 37 3.00 11.42 9.88
C ARG A 37 4.19 10.78 10.58
N ILE A 38 4.53 11.21 11.80
CA ILE A 38 5.57 10.56 12.60
C ILE A 38 5.18 9.11 12.90
N GLY A 39 3.92 8.84 13.26
CA GLY A 39 3.41 7.47 13.43
C GLY A 39 3.52 6.64 12.15
N LEU A 40 3.21 7.23 11.00
CA LEU A 40 3.37 6.59 9.69
C LEU A 40 4.83 6.27 9.33
N VAL A 41 5.77 7.12 9.73
CA VAL A 41 7.21 6.86 9.55
C VAL A 41 7.62 5.64 10.37
N HIS A 42 7.32 5.61 11.67
CA HIS A 42 7.62 4.46 12.53
C HIS A 42 6.96 3.18 12.01
N TYR A 43 5.72 3.25 11.51
CA TYR A 43 5.04 2.13 10.88
C TYR A 43 5.83 1.57 9.69
N LYS A 44 6.32 2.45 8.80
CA LYS A 44 7.09 2.04 7.62
C LYS A 44 8.48 1.50 7.96
N ILE A 45 9.11 1.98 9.04
CA ILE A 45 10.40 1.45 9.54
C ILE A 45 10.21 0.07 10.21
N GLY A 46 8.99 -0.26 10.64
CA GLY A 46 8.70 -1.50 11.38
C GLY A 46 8.76 -1.34 12.90
N GLU A 47 8.93 -0.11 13.40
CA GLU A 47 8.86 0.22 14.82
C GLU A 47 7.41 0.31 15.29
N ASN A 48 6.73 -0.83 15.30
CA ASN A 48 5.29 -0.92 15.51
C ASN A 48 4.82 -0.33 16.85
N ALA A 49 5.59 -0.51 17.93
CA ALA A 49 5.28 0.07 19.23
C ALA A 49 5.29 1.62 19.21
N ASN A 50 6.31 2.22 18.59
CA ASN A 50 6.39 3.66 18.42
C ASN A 50 5.27 4.18 17.51
N ALA A 51 4.98 3.46 16.42
CA ALA A 51 3.88 3.80 15.53
C ALA A 51 2.54 3.85 16.27
N LEU A 52 2.21 2.82 17.07
CA LEU A 52 0.99 2.81 17.88
C LEU A 52 0.92 3.97 18.88
N LYS A 53 2.04 4.30 19.54
CA LYS A 53 2.12 5.44 20.47
C LYS A 53 1.77 6.76 19.79
N TYR A 54 2.35 7.04 18.62
CA TYR A 54 2.06 8.26 17.87
C TYR A 54 0.66 8.26 17.23
N LEU A 55 0.18 7.10 16.77
CA LEU A 55 -1.19 6.97 16.26
C LEU A 55 -2.23 7.19 17.37
N GLU A 56 -1.98 6.76 18.61
CA GLU A 56 -2.85 7.07 19.75
C GLU A 56 -2.88 8.57 20.03
N LEU A 57 -1.71 9.21 20.04
CA LEU A 57 -1.63 10.66 20.23
C LEU A 57 -2.37 11.43 19.11
N ALA A 58 -2.25 10.96 17.86
CA ALA A 58 -3.01 11.50 16.74
C ALA A 58 -4.52 11.29 16.94
N LEU A 59 -4.93 10.12 17.42
CA LEU A 59 -6.34 9.79 17.66
C LEU A 59 -6.96 10.73 18.70
N GLU A 60 -6.26 10.97 19.81
CA GLU A 60 -6.69 11.92 20.85
C GLU A 60 -6.84 13.34 20.29
N LEU A 61 -5.88 13.79 19.49
CA LEU A 61 -5.93 15.12 18.87
C LEU A 61 -7.09 15.23 17.86
N ALA A 62 -7.29 14.20 17.02
CA ALA A 62 -8.38 14.16 16.05
C ALA A 62 -9.76 14.21 16.73
N LYS A 63 -9.93 13.49 17.85
CA LYS A 63 -11.15 13.56 18.67
C LYS A 63 -11.36 14.95 19.28
N LYS A 64 -10.30 15.58 19.79
CA LYS A 64 -10.37 16.93 20.40
C LYS A 64 -10.75 18.04 19.41
N ILE A 65 -10.48 17.86 18.13
CA ILE A 65 -10.89 18.78 17.07
C ILE A 65 -12.12 18.29 16.29
N GLU A 66 -12.73 17.20 16.75
CA GLU A 66 -13.95 16.61 16.17
C GLU A 66 -13.83 16.22 14.68
N ASP A 67 -12.61 15.92 14.20
CA ASP A 67 -12.35 15.49 12.83
C ASP A 67 -12.59 13.99 12.66
N GLU A 68 -13.86 13.61 12.45
CA GLU A 68 -14.26 12.21 12.27
C GLU A 68 -13.54 11.51 11.10
N ALA A 69 -13.18 12.24 10.04
CA ALA A 69 -12.47 11.65 8.89
C ALA A 69 -11.06 11.20 9.29
N LYS A 70 -10.34 12.05 10.04
CA LYS A 70 -9.02 11.69 10.57
C LYS A 70 -9.13 10.59 11.62
N VAL A 71 -10.14 10.61 12.48
CA VAL A 71 -10.39 9.52 13.45
C VAL A 71 -10.53 8.18 12.74
N ALA A 72 -11.35 8.09 11.69
CA ALA A 72 -11.53 6.85 10.91
C ALA A 72 -10.23 6.39 10.25
N THR A 73 -9.50 7.32 9.65
CA THR A 73 -8.21 7.05 8.99
C THR A 73 -7.16 6.53 9.99
N ILE A 74 -7.09 7.13 11.18
CA ILE A 74 -6.16 6.71 12.23
C ILE A 74 -6.52 5.32 12.76
N TYR A 75 -7.80 5.04 12.99
CA TYR A 75 -8.24 3.69 13.37
C TYR A 75 -7.87 2.65 12.31
N ASN A 76 -8.08 2.95 11.03
CA ASN A 76 -7.69 2.04 9.96
C ASN A 76 -6.17 1.77 9.99
N LYS A 77 -5.35 2.81 10.13
CA LYS A 77 -3.88 2.67 10.22
C LYS A 77 -3.42 1.92 11.47
N LYS A 78 -4.07 2.12 12.63
CA LYS A 78 -3.82 1.31 13.83
C LYS A 78 -4.16 -0.17 13.58
N GLY A 79 -5.25 -0.44 12.86
CA GLY A 79 -5.61 -1.78 12.43
C GLY A 79 -4.51 -2.45 11.60
N GLU A 80 -3.94 -1.72 10.63
CA GLU A 80 -2.81 -2.22 9.85
C GLU A 80 -1.57 -2.49 10.72
N ASN A 81 -1.31 -1.64 11.71
CA ASN A 81 -0.19 -1.86 12.63
C ASN A 81 -0.36 -3.14 13.47
N HIS A 82 -1.55 -3.33 14.06
CA HIS A 82 -1.87 -4.56 14.79
C HIS A 82 -1.84 -5.80 13.88
N TYR A 83 -2.24 -5.67 12.62
CA TYR A 83 -2.08 -6.72 11.62
C TYR A 83 -0.62 -7.12 11.42
N LEU A 84 0.32 -6.17 11.32
CA LEU A 84 1.76 -6.47 11.22
C LEU A 84 2.30 -7.15 12.49
N LEU A 85 1.73 -6.82 13.65
CA LEU A 85 2.02 -7.48 14.92
C LEU A 85 1.35 -8.86 15.08
N LYS A 86 0.57 -9.30 14.09
CA LYS A 86 -0.28 -10.51 14.12
C LYS A 86 -1.33 -10.51 15.25
N ASP A 87 -1.63 -9.35 15.82
CA ASP A 87 -2.75 -9.17 16.75
C ASP A 87 -4.04 -8.90 15.95
N TYR A 88 -4.56 -9.96 15.35
CA TYR A 88 -5.74 -9.89 14.49
C TYR A 88 -7.00 -9.44 15.24
N SER A 89 -7.09 -9.72 16.55
CA SER A 89 -8.23 -9.27 17.37
C SER A 89 -8.23 -7.76 17.53
N ALA A 90 -7.10 -7.16 17.91
CA ALA A 90 -6.98 -5.71 18.01
C ALA A 90 -7.12 -5.03 16.64
N ALA A 91 -6.59 -5.64 15.58
CA ALA A 91 -6.75 -5.14 14.22
C ALA A 91 -8.23 -5.07 13.81
N LEU A 92 -9.00 -6.15 14.00
CA LEU A 92 -10.43 -6.19 13.70
C LEU A 92 -11.24 -5.17 14.53
N LYS A 93 -10.89 -4.95 15.80
CA LYS A 93 -11.51 -3.91 16.63
C LYS A 93 -11.28 -2.51 16.05
N CYS A 94 -10.04 -2.19 15.68
CA CYS A 94 -9.69 -0.92 15.06
C CYS A 94 -10.40 -0.73 13.70
N TYR A 95 -10.40 -1.74 12.84
CA TYR A 95 -11.11 -1.69 11.57
C TYR A 95 -12.62 -1.54 11.73
N SER A 96 -13.22 -2.17 12.75
CA SER A 96 -14.65 -2.02 13.04
C SER A 96 -14.99 -0.59 13.45
N GLN A 97 -14.14 0.06 14.25
CA GLN A 97 -14.29 1.47 14.62
C GLN A 97 -14.16 2.39 13.40
N ALA A 98 -13.15 2.17 12.53
CA ALA A 98 -12.99 2.92 11.29
C ALA A 98 -14.21 2.75 10.36
N LEU A 99 -14.68 1.51 10.18
CA LEU A 99 -15.79 1.16 9.30
C LEU A 99 -17.10 1.83 9.74
N ALA A 100 -17.38 1.89 11.04
CA ALA A 100 -18.55 2.57 11.57
C ALA A 100 -18.55 4.07 11.20
N ILE A 101 -17.40 4.73 11.32
CA ILE A 101 -17.26 6.15 11.02
C ILE A 101 -17.31 6.39 9.51
N PHE A 102 -16.59 5.60 8.69
CA PHE A 102 -16.67 5.74 7.23
C PHE A 102 -18.10 5.53 6.70
N ARG A 103 -18.88 4.61 7.29
CA ARG A 103 -20.31 4.45 6.98
C ARG A 103 -21.14 5.68 7.34
N LYS A 104 -20.97 6.22 8.55
CA LYS A 104 -21.64 7.46 8.98
C LYS A 104 -21.37 8.61 8.00
N ARG A 105 -20.13 8.69 7.52
CA ARG A 105 -19.66 9.72 6.59
C ARG A 105 -19.96 9.42 5.12
N LYS A 106 -20.52 8.25 4.79
CA LYS A 106 -20.71 7.77 3.42
C LYS A 106 -19.42 7.77 2.58
N ASP A 107 -18.27 7.56 3.22
CA ASP A 107 -16.99 7.42 2.54
C ASP A 107 -16.85 6.02 1.96
N ILE A 108 -17.34 5.85 0.73
CA ILE A 108 -17.39 4.56 0.04
C ILE A 108 -15.99 3.96 -0.17
N VAL A 109 -14.99 4.80 -0.44
CA VAL A 109 -13.60 4.35 -0.63
C VAL A 109 -13.02 3.86 0.70
N GLY A 110 -13.20 4.62 1.78
CA GLY A 110 -12.78 4.22 3.13
C GLY A 110 -13.45 2.93 3.60
N ILE A 111 -14.74 2.74 3.29
CA ILE A 111 -15.48 1.50 3.54
C ILE A 111 -14.83 0.32 2.80
N GLY A 112 -14.62 0.44 1.48
CA GLY A 112 -14.05 -0.63 0.66
C GLY A 112 -12.65 -1.05 1.14
N LYS A 113 -11.75 -0.08 1.38
CA LYS A 113 -10.40 -0.34 1.90
C LYS A 113 -10.43 -1.07 3.24
N THR A 114 -11.28 -0.63 4.16
CA THR A 114 -11.41 -1.24 5.49
C THR A 114 -11.94 -2.68 5.39
N ILE A 115 -12.91 -2.93 4.51
CA ILE A 115 -13.45 -4.28 4.27
C ILE A 115 -12.39 -5.22 3.68
N ASN A 116 -11.53 -4.73 2.78
CA ASN A 116 -10.40 -5.51 2.27
C ASN A 116 -9.48 -5.99 3.40
N HIS A 117 -9.08 -5.09 4.31
CA HIS A 117 -8.23 -5.47 5.44
C HIS A 117 -8.89 -6.50 6.37
N ILE A 118 -10.18 -6.33 6.67
CA ILE A 118 -10.94 -7.29 7.46
C ILE A 118 -10.97 -8.66 6.75
N SER A 119 -11.17 -8.67 5.43
CA SER A 119 -11.19 -9.91 4.68
C SER A 119 -9.84 -10.63 4.67
N THR A 120 -8.73 -9.90 4.55
CA THR A 120 -7.39 -10.49 4.63
C THR A 120 -7.18 -11.16 5.99
N ILE A 121 -7.62 -10.52 7.09
CA ILE A 121 -7.57 -11.16 8.41
C ILE A 121 -8.39 -12.44 8.44
N TYR A 122 -9.60 -12.45 7.86
CA TYR A 122 -10.41 -13.67 7.86
C TYR A 122 -9.80 -14.82 7.05
N ASN A 123 -9.05 -14.55 5.98
CA ASN A 123 -8.26 -15.59 5.32
C ASN A 123 -7.17 -16.13 6.24
N LEU A 124 -6.41 -15.25 6.90
CA LEU A 124 -5.32 -15.63 7.80
C LEU A 124 -5.79 -16.39 9.04
N THR A 125 -7.03 -16.16 9.49
CA THR A 125 -7.65 -16.90 10.60
C THR A 125 -8.52 -18.06 10.12
N GLU A 126 -8.41 -18.46 8.84
CA GLU A 126 -9.14 -19.58 8.23
C GLU A 126 -10.67 -19.50 8.35
N LEU A 127 -11.21 -18.30 8.50
CA LEU A 127 -12.65 -18.01 8.50
C LEU A 127 -13.13 -17.72 7.09
N SER A 128 -12.91 -18.66 6.16
CA SER A 128 -13.07 -18.47 4.71
C SER A 128 -14.48 -18.01 4.30
N ALA A 129 -15.53 -18.43 5.00
CA ALA A 129 -16.89 -17.95 4.74
C ALA A 129 -17.02 -16.43 4.94
N LYS A 130 -16.44 -15.91 6.03
CA LYS A 130 -16.41 -14.46 6.29
C LYS A 130 -15.48 -13.75 5.33
N ALA A 131 -14.33 -14.33 4.98
CA ALA A 131 -13.44 -13.75 3.98
C ALA A 131 -14.14 -13.61 2.62
N LEU A 132 -14.85 -14.64 2.15
CA LEU A 132 -15.64 -14.58 0.92
C LEU A 132 -16.74 -13.51 0.97
N GLU A 133 -17.44 -13.39 2.10
CA GLU A 133 -18.47 -12.36 2.29
C GLU A 133 -17.88 -10.95 2.19
N TYR A 134 -16.81 -10.68 2.95
CA TYR A 134 -16.19 -9.36 3.01
C TYR A 134 -15.48 -9.00 1.71
N SER A 135 -14.71 -9.92 1.12
CA SER A 135 -14.08 -9.70 -0.17
C SER A 135 -15.10 -9.40 -1.27
N ARG A 136 -16.24 -10.10 -1.30
CA ARG A 136 -17.32 -9.84 -2.27
C ARG A 136 -17.94 -8.46 -2.07
N LYS A 137 -18.15 -8.03 -0.83
CA LYS A 137 -18.63 -6.68 -0.52
C LYS A 137 -17.64 -5.62 -1.01
N SER A 138 -16.36 -5.81 -0.76
CA SER A 138 -15.30 -4.90 -1.24
C SER A 138 -15.22 -4.87 -2.76
N LEU A 139 -15.22 -6.04 -3.42
CA LEU A 139 -15.19 -6.15 -4.87
C LEU A 139 -16.36 -5.41 -5.52
N ASN A 140 -17.58 -5.58 -5.00
CA ASN A 140 -18.75 -4.87 -5.51
C ASN A 140 -18.62 -3.35 -5.39
N ILE A 141 -18.03 -2.86 -4.29
CA ILE A 141 -17.77 -1.42 -4.11
C ILE A 141 -16.81 -0.94 -5.19
N PHE A 142 -15.66 -1.58 -5.36
CA PHE A 142 -14.65 -1.10 -6.30
C PHE A 142 -15.06 -1.26 -7.77
N GLN A 143 -15.83 -2.29 -8.12
CA GLN A 143 -16.42 -2.42 -9.46
C GLN A 143 -17.43 -1.30 -9.77
N LYS A 144 -18.26 -0.91 -8.79
CA LYS A 144 -19.19 0.23 -8.95
C LYS A 144 -18.43 1.55 -9.07
N LEU A 145 -17.37 1.74 -8.28
CA LEU A 145 -16.52 2.92 -8.37
C LEU A 145 -15.77 2.97 -9.71
N ALA A 146 -15.31 1.84 -10.25
CA ALA A 146 -14.68 1.78 -11.57
C ALA A 146 -15.60 2.22 -12.71
N GLN A 147 -16.91 2.02 -12.58
CA GLN A 147 -17.92 2.48 -13.53
C GLN A 147 -18.21 3.98 -13.41
N SER A 148 -17.82 4.61 -12.30
CA SER A 148 -17.95 6.05 -12.05
C SER A 148 -16.69 6.77 -12.54
N ALA A 149 -16.84 7.72 -13.47
CA ALA A 149 -15.72 8.46 -14.07
C ALA A 149 -15.03 9.46 -13.10
N LYS A 150 -15.49 9.59 -11.86
CA LYS A 150 -15.07 10.63 -10.91
C LYS A 150 -14.00 10.20 -9.91
N ASP A 151 -13.74 8.90 -9.79
CA ASP A 151 -12.97 8.33 -8.68
C ASP A 151 -11.50 8.05 -9.07
N ASP A 152 -10.62 7.99 -8.07
CA ASP A 152 -9.19 7.69 -8.24
C ASP A 152 -9.00 6.27 -8.82
N LYS A 153 -8.83 6.20 -10.14
CA LYS A 153 -8.67 4.96 -10.90
C LYS A 153 -7.55 4.07 -10.37
N LEU A 154 -6.48 4.64 -9.82
CA LEU A 154 -5.38 3.86 -9.27
C LEU A 154 -5.78 3.20 -7.95
N THR A 155 -6.35 3.98 -7.02
CA THR A 155 -6.86 3.45 -5.75
C THR A 155 -7.91 2.35 -5.98
N ILE A 156 -8.80 2.54 -6.95
CA ILE A 156 -9.84 1.56 -7.28
C ILE A 156 -9.21 0.24 -7.75
N LYS A 157 -8.32 0.28 -8.75
CA LYS A 157 -7.66 -0.91 -9.30
C LYS A 157 -6.86 -1.69 -8.26
N ILE A 158 -6.08 -0.98 -7.43
CA ILE A 158 -5.32 -1.63 -6.35
C ILE A 158 -6.26 -2.42 -5.45
N ASN A 159 -7.34 -1.78 -4.98
CA ASN A 159 -8.24 -2.40 -4.03
C ASN A 159 -9.17 -3.45 -4.63
N GLU A 160 -9.53 -3.32 -5.91
CA GLU A 160 -10.18 -4.38 -6.67
C GLU A 160 -9.29 -5.63 -6.74
N SER A 161 -8.00 -5.47 -7.07
CA SER A 161 -7.06 -6.60 -7.11
C SER A 161 -6.88 -7.27 -5.74
N ILE A 162 -6.92 -6.51 -4.65
CA ILE A 162 -6.88 -7.04 -3.28
C ILE A 162 -8.14 -7.86 -2.98
N ALA A 163 -9.32 -7.34 -3.33
CA ALA A 163 -10.57 -8.06 -3.13
C ALA A 163 -10.59 -9.38 -3.93
N LEU A 164 -10.18 -9.35 -5.21
CA LEU A 164 -10.07 -10.53 -6.06
C LEU A 164 -9.07 -11.55 -5.50
N HIS A 165 -7.88 -11.10 -5.09
CA HIS A 165 -6.87 -11.96 -4.47
C HIS A 165 -7.41 -12.64 -3.20
N ASN A 166 -8.03 -11.87 -2.31
CA ASN A 166 -8.61 -12.38 -1.08
C ASN A 166 -9.75 -13.39 -1.35
N MET A 167 -10.58 -13.19 -2.39
CA MET A 167 -11.58 -14.19 -2.82
C MET A 167 -10.90 -15.46 -3.31
N GLY A 168 -9.86 -15.32 -4.13
CA GLY A 168 -9.07 -16.42 -4.65
C GLY A 168 -8.48 -17.29 -3.54
N GLU A 169 -7.82 -16.66 -2.57
CA GLU A 169 -7.29 -17.31 -1.37
C GLU A 169 -8.39 -18.00 -0.56
N ALA A 170 -9.52 -17.33 -0.32
CA ALA A 170 -10.62 -17.92 0.42
C ALA A 170 -11.20 -19.17 -0.27
N TYR A 171 -11.32 -19.16 -1.60
CA TYR A 171 -11.74 -20.33 -2.38
C TYR A 171 -10.69 -21.45 -2.35
N PHE A 172 -9.40 -21.11 -2.37
CA PHE A 172 -8.32 -22.08 -2.25
C PHE A 172 -8.37 -22.79 -0.89
N LEU A 173 -8.55 -22.05 0.20
CA LEU A 173 -8.64 -22.59 1.56
C LEU A 173 -9.81 -23.57 1.76
N ILE A 174 -10.93 -23.38 1.06
CA ILE A 174 -12.07 -24.33 1.08
C ILE A 174 -12.00 -25.41 -0.01
N SER A 175 -10.79 -25.68 -0.52
CA SER A 175 -10.52 -26.71 -1.54
C SER A 175 -11.36 -26.56 -2.81
N ARG A 176 -11.57 -25.31 -3.24
CA ARG A 176 -12.25 -24.94 -4.50
C ARG A 176 -11.27 -24.30 -5.49
N PRO A 177 -10.28 -25.07 -5.99
CA PRO A 177 -9.16 -24.51 -6.75
C PRO A 177 -9.56 -23.92 -8.11
N ARG A 178 -10.63 -24.42 -8.74
CA ARG A 178 -11.14 -23.84 -10.00
C ARG A 178 -11.70 -22.44 -9.80
N GLN A 179 -12.48 -22.21 -8.74
CA GLN A 179 -12.94 -20.87 -8.39
C GLN A 179 -11.77 -19.98 -7.95
N ALA A 180 -10.85 -20.52 -7.13
CA ALA A 180 -9.65 -19.80 -6.70
C ALA A 180 -8.86 -19.26 -7.90
N LYS A 181 -8.56 -20.14 -8.86
CA LYS A 181 -7.90 -19.81 -10.12
C LYS A 181 -8.57 -18.61 -10.82
N ALA A 182 -9.88 -18.68 -11.06
CA ALA A 182 -10.61 -17.63 -11.79
C ALA A 182 -10.45 -16.24 -11.14
N PHE A 183 -10.55 -16.15 -9.81
CA PHE A 183 -10.38 -14.86 -9.11
C PHE A 183 -8.92 -14.41 -9.07
N LEU A 184 -7.97 -15.34 -8.93
CA LEU A 184 -6.54 -15.00 -8.90
C LEU A 184 -6.02 -14.55 -10.26
N GLU A 185 -6.52 -15.12 -11.36
CA GLU A 185 -6.15 -14.68 -12.71
C GLU A 185 -6.62 -13.24 -12.99
N LEU A 186 -7.82 -12.86 -12.52
CA LEU A 186 -8.27 -11.48 -12.58
C LEU A 186 -7.42 -10.54 -11.70
N ALA A 187 -7.04 -10.98 -10.50
CA ALA A 187 -6.14 -10.21 -9.63
C ALA A 187 -4.75 -10.04 -10.26
N LEU A 188 -4.25 -11.10 -10.91
CA LEU A 188 -2.97 -11.13 -11.60
C LEU A 188 -2.93 -10.11 -12.72
N GLU A 189 -3.94 -10.08 -13.60
CA GLU A 189 -4.01 -9.14 -14.72
C GLU A 189 -3.88 -7.69 -14.24
N ILE A 190 -4.63 -7.31 -13.19
CA ILE A 190 -4.59 -5.95 -12.65
C ILE A 190 -3.22 -5.67 -12.02
N ARG A 191 -2.69 -6.57 -11.19
CA ARG A 191 -1.41 -6.36 -10.48
C ARG A 191 -0.22 -6.33 -11.42
N GLN A 192 -0.25 -7.15 -12.47
CA GLN A 192 0.76 -7.16 -13.51
C GLN A 192 0.79 -5.81 -14.23
N LYS A 193 -0.37 -5.31 -14.66
CA LYS A 193 -0.46 -3.99 -15.28
C LYS A 193 0.00 -2.86 -14.35
N LEU A 194 -0.38 -2.89 -13.08
CA LEU A 194 0.07 -1.89 -12.10
C LEU A 194 1.60 -1.92 -11.93
N TRP A 195 2.19 -3.11 -11.91
CA TRP A 195 3.64 -3.27 -11.79
C TRP A 195 4.37 -2.81 -13.06
N GLU A 196 3.90 -3.18 -14.24
CA GLU A 196 4.43 -2.72 -15.54
C GLU A 196 4.32 -1.19 -15.69
N ASP A 197 3.16 -0.60 -15.39
CA ASP A 197 2.99 0.86 -15.40
C ASP A 197 3.98 1.54 -14.44
N SER A 198 4.22 0.95 -13.25
CA SER A 198 5.19 1.50 -12.28
C SER A 198 6.64 1.35 -12.73
N LEU A 199 6.94 0.28 -13.46
CA LEU A 199 8.23 0.00 -14.06
C LEU A 199 8.56 1.03 -15.15
N ASP A 200 7.61 1.31 -16.05
CA ASP A 200 7.76 2.33 -17.10
C ASP A 200 8.01 3.71 -16.50
N GLN A 201 7.24 4.07 -15.47
CA GLN A 201 7.43 5.34 -14.76
C GLN A 201 8.78 5.44 -14.05
N LEU A 202 9.30 4.32 -13.54
CA LEU A 202 10.63 4.25 -12.94
C LEU A 202 11.71 4.39 -14.01
N ALA A 203 11.63 3.66 -15.12
CA ALA A 203 12.57 3.74 -16.24
C ALA A 203 12.65 5.15 -16.82
N LEU A 204 11.50 5.80 -17.06
CA LEU A 204 11.44 7.21 -17.49
C LEU A 204 12.12 8.15 -16.47
N THR A 205 12.01 7.88 -15.18
CA THR A 205 12.61 8.71 -14.14
C THR A 205 14.13 8.53 -14.09
N VAL A 206 14.61 7.28 -14.16
CA VAL A 206 16.04 6.92 -14.14
C VAL A 206 16.74 7.44 -15.38
N ASN A 207 16.18 7.25 -16.58
CA ASN A 207 16.80 7.65 -17.85
C ASN A 207 16.94 9.18 -18.01
N ASN A 208 16.21 9.96 -17.22
CA ASN A 208 16.32 11.41 -17.20
C ASN A 208 17.42 11.93 -16.27
N ILE A 209 17.94 11.12 -15.32
CA ILE A 209 18.97 11.55 -14.36
C ILE A 209 20.32 11.85 -15.07
N PRO A 210 20.88 10.96 -15.93
CA PRO A 210 22.16 11.22 -16.59
C PRO A 210 22.14 12.46 -17.51
N LYS A 211 21.00 12.75 -18.14
CA LYS A 211 20.83 13.94 -19.01
C LYS A 211 20.94 15.24 -18.21
N ILE A 212 20.40 15.27 -16.99
CA ILE A 212 20.46 16.44 -16.10
C ILE A 212 21.87 16.59 -15.53
N GLU A 213 22.51 15.49 -15.13
CA GLU A 213 23.88 15.50 -14.59
C GLU A 213 24.92 15.93 -15.64
N LYS A 214 24.76 15.53 -16.90
CA LYS A 214 25.63 15.99 -18.00
C LYS A 214 25.53 17.51 -18.23
N ASN A 215 24.33 18.08 -18.12
CA ASN A 215 24.10 19.53 -18.24
C ASN A 215 24.59 20.33 -17.01
N TYR A 216 24.73 19.68 -15.85
CA TYR A 216 25.27 20.29 -14.62
C TYR A 216 26.78 20.56 -14.74
N ASN A 217 27.55 19.60 -15.26
CA ASN A 217 29.00 19.74 -15.44
C ASN A 217 29.39 20.86 -16.41
N SER A 218 28.46 21.32 -17.24
CA SER A 218 28.68 22.40 -18.20
C SER A 218 28.25 23.80 -17.75
N SER A 219 27.47 23.97 -16.66
CA SER A 219 26.80 25.27 -16.39
C SER A 219 27.04 25.93 -15.02
N HIS A 220 27.49 25.27 -13.94
CA HIS A 220 27.83 25.89 -12.64
C HIS A 220 26.75 26.84 -12.01
N ILE A 221 25.46 26.71 -12.29
CA ILE A 221 24.40 27.59 -11.75
C ILE A 221 23.55 26.86 -10.67
N TYR A 222 23.34 27.51 -9.51
CA TYR A 222 22.64 27.03 -8.30
C TYR A 222 21.22 26.40 -8.47
N PRO A 223 20.33 26.84 -9.39
CA PRO A 223 19.02 26.25 -9.64
C PRO A 223 19.07 24.75 -10.04
N HIS A 224 20.19 24.27 -10.58
CA HIS A 224 20.31 22.89 -11.06
C HIS A 224 20.61 21.87 -9.94
N LYS A 225 21.14 22.30 -8.78
CA LYS A 225 21.34 21.42 -7.62
C LYS A 225 20.01 21.04 -6.97
N MET A 226 19.03 21.95 -6.97
CA MET A 226 17.67 21.65 -6.51
C MET A 226 16.96 20.67 -7.45
N ALA A 227 17.11 20.85 -8.77
CA ALA A 227 16.54 19.94 -9.77
C ALA A 227 17.10 18.50 -9.67
N THR A 228 18.38 18.33 -9.35
CA THR A 228 18.96 16.99 -9.12
C THR A 228 18.46 16.34 -7.83
N TYR A 229 18.25 17.11 -6.75
CA TYR A 229 17.61 16.57 -5.53
C TYR A 229 16.16 16.16 -5.77
N GLU A 230 15.36 17.00 -6.43
CA GLU A 230 13.96 16.69 -6.78
C GLU A 230 13.85 15.42 -7.63
N GLN A 231 14.77 15.22 -8.58
CA GLN A 231 14.76 14.02 -9.41
C GLN A 231 15.17 12.76 -8.63
N LYS A 232 16.15 12.86 -7.71
CA LYS A 232 16.52 11.76 -6.80
C LYS A 232 15.38 11.41 -5.83
N GLU A 233 14.64 12.42 -5.35
CA GLU A 233 13.41 12.21 -4.58
C GLU A 233 12.38 11.43 -5.41
N LYS A 234 12.12 11.87 -6.65
CA LYS A 234 11.16 11.22 -7.55
C LYS A 234 11.56 9.77 -7.86
N ASP A 235 12.85 9.48 -8.07
CA ASP A 235 13.37 8.12 -8.25
C ASP A 235 13.07 7.24 -7.03
N GLY A 236 13.41 7.69 -5.82
CA GLY A 236 13.12 6.96 -4.58
C GLY A 236 11.64 6.62 -4.39
N PHE A 237 10.75 7.57 -4.69
CA PHE A 237 9.30 7.33 -4.66
C PHE A 237 8.85 6.28 -5.68
N ARG A 238 9.33 6.38 -6.92
CA ARG A 238 8.99 5.42 -7.99
C ARG A 238 9.50 4.01 -7.65
N ARG A 239 10.70 3.90 -7.08
CA ARG A 239 11.25 2.61 -6.59
C ARG A 239 10.39 2.02 -5.48
N SER A 240 9.92 2.84 -4.53
CA SER A 240 9.03 2.36 -3.46
C SER A 240 7.71 1.81 -4.01
N ILE A 241 7.08 2.51 -4.97
CA ILE A 241 5.83 2.04 -5.61
C ILE A 241 6.08 0.74 -6.39
N PHE A 242 7.13 0.72 -7.21
CA PHE A 242 7.51 -0.46 -7.98
C PHE A 242 7.73 -1.68 -7.08
N ALA A 243 8.43 -1.51 -5.96
CA ALA A 243 8.64 -2.57 -4.99
C ALA A 243 7.35 -3.02 -4.30
N GLU A 244 6.45 -2.09 -3.96
CA GLU A 244 5.18 -2.40 -3.32
C GLU A 244 4.27 -3.23 -4.25
N TYR A 245 4.09 -2.79 -5.50
CA TYR A 245 3.30 -3.55 -6.48
C TYR A 245 3.94 -4.88 -6.85
N GLY A 246 5.27 -4.94 -6.92
CA GLY A 246 5.99 -6.19 -7.19
C GLY A 246 5.78 -7.22 -6.08
N LYS A 247 5.78 -6.80 -4.81
CA LYS A 247 5.50 -7.70 -3.67
C LYS A 247 4.07 -8.26 -3.73
N ASP A 248 3.08 -7.45 -4.07
CA ASP A 248 1.69 -7.90 -4.17
C ASP A 248 1.45 -8.79 -5.41
N LEU A 249 2.14 -8.52 -6.51
CA LEU A 249 2.15 -9.38 -7.69
C LEU A 249 2.71 -10.77 -7.35
N VAL A 250 3.89 -10.82 -6.70
CA VAL A 250 4.53 -12.06 -6.23
C VAL A 250 3.61 -12.90 -5.34
N LYS A 251 2.93 -12.28 -4.35
CA LYS A 251 1.97 -13.00 -3.50
C LYS A 251 0.85 -13.68 -4.31
N THR A 252 0.42 -13.05 -5.39
CA THR A 252 -0.63 -13.62 -6.27
C THR A 252 -0.07 -14.77 -7.09
N LEU A 253 1.11 -14.60 -7.68
CA LEU A 253 1.80 -15.64 -8.44
C LEU A 253 2.06 -16.89 -7.59
N ASP A 254 2.53 -16.72 -6.35
CA ASP A 254 2.77 -17.82 -5.41
C ASP A 254 1.49 -18.60 -5.09
N LEU A 255 0.37 -17.89 -4.95
CA LEU A 255 -0.91 -18.54 -4.67
C LEU A 255 -1.47 -19.23 -5.92
N ILE A 256 -1.28 -18.64 -7.11
CA ILE A 256 -1.61 -19.27 -8.39
C ILE A 256 -0.79 -20.55 -8.58
N GLU A 257 0.53 -20.51 -8.32
CA GLU A 257 1.40 -21.68 -8.34
C GLU A 257 0.82 -22.82 -7.50
N LYS A 258 0.48 -22.54 -6.23
CA LYS A 258 -0.14 -23.53 -5.32
C LYS A 258 -1.47 -24.08 -5.86
N VAL A 259 -2.29 -23.23 -6.47
CA VAL A 259 -3.54 -23.67 -7.12
C VAL A 259 -3.25 -24.62 -8.28
N TYR A 260 -2.28 -24.30 -9.14
CA TYR A 260 -1.89 -25.16 -10.28
C TYR A 260 -1.26 -26.50 -9.83
N GLN A 261 -0.46 -26.49 -8.74
CA GLN A 261 0.02 -27.72 -8.10
C GLN A 261 -1.15 -28.58 -7.61
N ASN A 262 -2.13 -27.97 -6.94
CA ASN A 262 -3.29 -28.68 -6.39
C ASN A 262 -4.17 -29.35 -7.47
N ILE A 263 -4.23 -28.79 -8.68
CA ILE A 263 -4.99 -29.36 -9.81
C ILE A 263 -4.15 -30.26 -10.74
N GLY A 264 -2.91 -30.58 -10.37
CA GLY A 264 -2.03 -31.48 -11.14
C GLY A 264 -1.44 -30.89 -12.42
N GLN A 265 -1.39 -29.55 -12.53
CA GLN A 265 -0.88 -28.83 -13.70
C GLN A 265 0.53 -28.28 -13.42
N GLU A 266 1.50 -29.19 -13.32
CA GLU A 266 2.86 -28.89 -12.85
C GLU A 266 3.63 -27.91 -13.74
N ASN A 267 3.45 -27.98 -15.07
CA ASN A 267 4.16 -27.09 -15.99
C ASN A 267 3.75 -25.63 -15.80
N GLN A 268 2.46 -25.39 -15.61
CA GLN A 268 1.91 -24.07 -15.31
C GLN A 268 2.41 -23.59 -13.94
N ALA A 269 2.40 -24.44 -12.93
CA ALA A 269 2.95 -24.11 -11.61
C ALA A 269 4.42 -23.67 -11.69
N LYS A 270 5.27 -24.43 -12.39
CA LYS A 270 6.68 -24.08 -12.61
C LYS A 270 6.85 -22.72 -13.31
N ASN A 271 6.00 -22.42 -14.30
CA ASN A 271 6.02 -21.12 -14.98
C ASN A 271 5.71 -19.96 -14.02
N TYR A 272 4.64 -20.06 -13.23
CA TYR A 272 4.30 -19.00 -12.25
C TYR A 272 5.34 -18.86 -11.15
N HIS A 273 5.94 -19.97 -10.72
CA HIS A 273 7.06 -19.97 -9.77
C HIS A 273 8.25 -19.18 -10.33
N GLN A 274 8.63 -19.44 -11.59
CA GLN A 274 9.73 -18.75 -12.26
C GLN A 274 9.46 -17.25 -12.39
N GLN A 275 8.25 -16.86 -12.81
CA GLN A 275 7.86 -15.45 -12.87
C GLN A 275 7.95 -14.75 -11.51
N ALA A 276 7.53 -15.43 -10.43
CA ALA A 276 7.62 -14.89 -9.08
C ALA A 276 9.08 -14.67 -8.65
N ILE A 277 10.01 -15.58 -9.01
CA ILE A 277 11.45 -15.40 -8.75
C ILE A 277 11.98 -14.18 -9.50
N GLU A 278 11.71 -14.05 -10.79
CA GLU A 278 12.20 -12.93 -11.61
C GLU A 278 11.74 -11.58 -11.07
N ILE A 279 10.48 -11.47 -10.62
CA ILE A 279 9.98 -10.23 -10.02
C ILE A 279 10.64 -9.98 -8.67
N ARG A 280 10.83 -11.00 -7.82
CA ARG A 280 11.57 -10.83 -6.55
C ARG A 280 12.99 -10.32 -6.79
N GLU A 281 13.68 -10.85 -7.79
CA GLU A 281 15.02 -10.40 -8.16
C GLU A 281 15.01 -8.95 -8.62
N LYS A 282 14.07 -8.55 -9.50
CA LYS A 282 13.94 -7.15 -9.94
C LYS A 282 13.57 -6.20 -8.81
N VAL A 283 12.71 -6.61 -7.88
CA VAL A 283 12.30 -5.79 -6.73
C VAL A 283 13.44 -5.60 -5.74
N ASN A 284 14.30 -6.60 -5.56
CA ASN A 284 15.41 -6.57 -4.60
C ASN A 284 16.72 -6.05 -5.21
N SER A 285 16.87 -6.06 -6.53
CA SER A 285 18.03 -5.55 -7.24
C SER A 285 17.81 -4.12 -7.71
N THR A 286 18.81 -3.26 -7.50
CA THR A 286 18.83 -1.88 -8.01
C THR A 286 19.60 -1.73 -9.32
N SER A 287 20.27 -2.78 -9.81
CA SER A 287 21.28 -2.70 -10.89
C SER A 287 20.73 -2.86 -12.31
N TRP A 288 19.56 -3.45 -12.50
CA TRP A 288 19.02 -3.79 -13.83
C TRP A 288 18.43 -2.59 -14.61
N LEU A 289 18.30 -1.42 -13.97
CA LEU A 289 17.77 -0.20 -14.59
C LEU A 289 18.82 0.67 -15.29
N VAL A 290 20.13 0.37 -15.15
CA VAL A 290 21.22 1.24 -15.62
C VAL A 290 21.77 0.81 -16.99
N THR A 291 21.19 -0.20 -17.63
CA THR A 291 21.64 -0.67 -18.94
C THR A 291 20.62 -0.35 -20.03
N THR A 292 20.78 0.80 -20.69
CA THR A 292 20.79 0.99 -22.16
C THR A 292 20.97 2.47 -22.54
#